data_AF-A0AAV4H392-F1
#
_entry.id   AF-A0AAV4H392-F1
#
_cell.length_a   1.000
_cell.length_b   1.000
_cell.length_c   1.000
_cell.angle_alpha   90.00
_cell.angle_beta   90.00
_cell.angle_gamma   90.00
#
_symmetry.space_group_name_H-M   'P 1'
#
loop_
_entity.id
_entity.type
_entity.pdbx_description
1 polymer ?
#
loop_
_entity_poly.entity_id
_entity_poly.type
_entity_poly.pdbx_seq_one_letter_code
_entity_poly.pdbx_strand_id
1 'polypeptide(L)'
;MGRVHGRSVQTRPKHDIKKFEENNYEKGPPVTNSEVRKAINELASGKSPGADEIPIKLLKDADNEITTMTAVCNTIWDKGISPNRWKQSIHVLLP
;
A
#
# COMPACT_ATOMS: atom_id res chain seq x y z
N MET A 1 25.36 44.22 -26.02
CA MET A 1 25.27 43.94 -24.57
C MET A 1 24.08 43.02 -24.34
N GLY A 2 24.30 41.71 -24.18
CA GLY A 2 23.23 40.72 -23.99
C GLY A 2 23.23 40.21 -22.56
N ARG A 3 22.14 40.43 -21.82
CA ARG A 3 21.99 40.06 -20.40
C ARG A 3 21.39 38.65 -20.31
N VAL A 4 22.23 37.65 -20.06
CA VAL A 4 21.81 36.27 -19.77
C VAL A 4 21.10 36.22 -18.41
N HIS A 5 19.80 35.92 -18.41
CA HIS A 5 19.07 35.62 -17.17
C HIS A 5 19.27 34.13 -16.85
N GLY A 6 20.18 33.85 -15.91
CA GLY A 6 20.31 32.52 -15.31
C GLY A 6 19.05 32.20 -14.52
N ARG A 7 18.30 31.17 -14.95
CA ARG A 7 17.21 30.60 -14.14
C ARG A 7 17.83 29.82 -12.99
N SER A 8 17.76 30.39 -11.79
CA SER A 8 18.11 29.69 -10.55
C SER A 8 17.15 28.51 -10.38
N VAL A 9 17.69 27.29 -10.43
CA VAL A 9 16.97 26.06 -10.08
C VAL A 9 16.69 26.12 -8.58
N GLN A 10 15.47 26.44 -8.18
CA GLN A 10 15.06 26.30 -6.79
C GLN A 10 15.02 24.81 -6.46
N THR A 11 16.00 24.34 -5.68
CA THR A 11 16.00 22.98 -5.13
C THR A 11 14.83 22.84 -4.17
N ARG A 12 13.99 21.81 -4.36
CA ARG A 12 12.85 21.51 -3.48
C ARG A 12 13.37 21.30 -2.04
N PRO A 13 12.73 21.87 -1.02
CA PRO A 13 13.12 21.63 0.37
C PRO A 13 12.98 20.14 0.66
N LYS A 14 14.05 19.53 1.18
CA LYS A 14 14.03 18.13 1.62
C LYS A 14 13.02 18.06 2.76
N HIS A 15 11.95 17.28 2.58
CA HIS A 15 11.03 17.00 3.67
C HIS A 15 11.80 16.21 4.72
N ASP A 16 11.97 16.79 5.90
CA ASP A 16 12.47 16.09 7.08
C ASP A 16 11.52 14.93 7.38
N ILE A 17 11.92 13.73 6.96
CA ILE A 17 11.23 12.50 7.32
C ILE A 17 11.46 12.34 8.82
N LYS A 18 10.46 12.71 9.62
CA LYS A 18 10.45 12.42 11.06
C LYS A 18 10.70 10.93 11.21
N LYS A 19 11.83 10.59 11.82
CA LYS A 19 12.18 9.22 12.17
C LYS A 19 11.11 8.71 13.12
N PHE A 20 10.34 7.71 12.72
CA PHE A 20 9.34 7.10 13.59
C PHE A 20 10.07 6.50 14.79
N GLU A 21 9.82 7.02 15.99
CA GLU A 21 10.34 6.41 17.20
C GLU A 21 9.60 5.09 17.43
N GLU A 22 10.35 3.99 17.53
CA GLU A 22 9.86 2.67 17.92
C GLU A 22 9.33 2.77 19.35
N ASN A 23 8.06 3.14 19.47
CA ASN A 23 7.34 2.98 20.72
C ASN A 23 7.10 1.47 20.89
N ASN A 24 7.47 0.93 22.05
CA ASN A 24 7.16 -0.45 22.45
C ASN A 24 5.65 -0.60 22.61
N TYR A 25 4.93 -0.78 21.50
CA TYR A 25 3.52 -1.14 21.52
C TYR A 25 3.41 -2.62 21.85
N GLU A 26 2.57 -2.97 22.82
CA GLU A 26 2.13 -4.36 22.99
C GLU A 26 1.48 -4.80 21.68
N LYS A 27 2.03 -5.88 21.11
CA LYS A 27 1.51 -6.46 19.88
C LYS A 27 0.13 -7.03 20.18
N GLY A 28 -0.88 -6.50 19.49
CA GLY A 28 -2.24 -7.03 19.55
C GLY A 28 -2.34 -8.48 19.08
N PRO A 29 -3.51 -9.13 19.27
CA PRO A 29 -3.73 -10.50 18.83
C PRO A 29 -3.50 -10.65 17.32
N PRO A 30 -3.19 -11.87 16.84
CA PRO A 30 -3.02 -12.11 15.41
C PRO A 30 -4.34 -11.89 14.65
N VAL A 31 -4.20 -11.49 13.38
CA VAL A 31 -5.32 -11.33 12.46
C VAL A 31 -6.00 -12.68 12.24
N THR A 32 -7.33 -12.69 12.32
CA THR A 32 -8.17 -13.88 12.15
C THR A 32 -8.76 -13.97 10.73
N ASN A 33 -9.11 -15.18 10.30
CA ASN A 33 -9.80 -15.39 9.02
C ASN A 33 -11.15 -14.66 8.95
N SER A 34 -11.85 -14.51 10.09
CA SER A 34 -13.13 -13.81 10.14
C SER A 34 -12.97 -12.32 9.84
N GLU A 35 -11.94 -11.68 10.41
CA GLU A 35 -11.62 -10.28 10.14
C GLU A 35 -11.27 -10.08 8.65
N VAL A 36 -10.45 -10.96 8.09
CA VAL A 36 -10.07 -10.90 6.68
C VAL A 36 -11.27 -11.11 5.77
N ARG A 37 -12.13 -12.09 6.05
CA ARG A 37 -13.37 -12.30 5.31
C ARG A 37 -14.27 -11.08 5.34
N LYS A 38 -14.45 -10.48 6.52
CA LYS A 38 -15.23 -9.25 6.68
C LYS A 38 -14.63 -8.11 5.86
N ALA A 39 -13.32 -7.90 5.93
CA ALA A 39 -12.62 -6.86 5.19
C ALA A 39 -12.77 -7.04 3.66
N ILE A 40 -12.64 -8.27 3.14
CA ILE A 40 -12.84 -8.59 1.72
C ILE A 40 -14.28 -8.24 1.28
N ASN A 41 -15.27 -8.60 2.09
CA ASN A 41 -16.67 -8.31 1.78
C ASN A 41 -16.97 -6.80 1.76
N GLU A 42 -16.31 -6.03 2.62
CA GLU A 42 -16.42 -4.57 2.71
C GLU A 42 -15.69 -3.83 1.58
N LEU A 43 -14.86 -4.50 0.77
CA LEU A 43 -14.20 -3.88 -0.37
C LEU A 43 -15.22 -3.29 -1.37
N ALA A 44 -14.97 -2.08 -1.84
CA ALA A 44 -15.83 -1.45 -2.84
C ALA A 44 -15.81 -2.23 -4.16
N SER A 45 -16.99 -2.56 -4.68
CA SER A 45 -17.13 -3.21 -5.98
C SER A 45 -16.82 -2.23 -7.12
N GLY A 46 -16.39 -2.75 -8.28
CA GLY A 46 -16.20 -1.96 -9.49
C GLY A 46 -14.93 -1.10 -9.52
N LYS A 47 -13.98 -1.29 -8.60
CA LYS A 47 -12.65 -0.69 -8.70
C LYS A 47 -11.82 -1.43 -9.76
N SER A 48 -10.93 -0.67 -10.41
CA SER A 48 -9.93 -1.25 -11.31
C SER A 48 -9.01 -2.20 -10.54
N PRO A 49 -8.60 -3.33 -11.15
CA PRO A 49 -7.57 -4.20 -10.61
C PRO A 49 -6.29 -3.42 -10.29
N GLY A 50 -5.53 -3.91 -9.31
CA GLY A 50 -4.20 -3.37 -9.00
C GLY A 50 -3.18 -3.75 -10.08
N ALA A 51 -1.91 -3.48 -9.80
CA ALA A 51 -0.79 -3.91 -10.66
C ALA A 51 -0.65 -5.44 -10.76
N ASP A 52 -1.31 -6.18 -9.87
CA ASP A 52 -1.44 -7.63 -9.90
C ASP A 52 -2.53 -8.14 -10.84
N GLU A 53 -3.33 -7.23 -11.42
CA GLU A 53 -4.41 -7.54 -12.35
C GLU A 53 -5.52 -8.43 -11.76
N ILE A 54 -5.60 -8.51 -10.42
CA ILE A 54 -6.62 -9.33 -9.73
C ILE A 54 -7.88 -8.48 -9.52
N PRO A 55 -9.03 -8.82 -10.14
CA PRO A 55 -10.29 -8.15 -9.87
C PRO A 55 -10.79 -8.41 -8.45
N ILE A 56 -11.40 -7.39 -7.84
CA ILE A 56 -12.05 -7.51 -6.52
C ILE A 56 -13.14 -8.59 -6.50
N LYS A 57 -13.82 -8.82 -7.62
CA LYS A 57 -14.83 -9.88 -7.72
C LYS A 57 -14.23 -11.26 -7.43
N LEU A 58 -13.06 -11.55 -7.98
CA LEU A 58 -12.37 -12.82 -7.71
C LEU A 58 -12.03 -12.94 -6.23
N LEU A 59 -11.53 -11.87 -5.61
CA LEU A 59 -11.24 -11.85 -4.16
C LEU A 59 -12.48 -12.14 -3.30
N LYS A 60 -13.65 -11.64 -3.68
CA LYS A 60 -14.90 -11.87 -2.95
C LYS A 60 -15.46 -13.29 -3.11
N ASP A 61 -15.22 -13.90 -4.27
CA ASP A 61 -15.67 -15.28 -4.56
C ASP A 61 -14.66 -16.34 -4.07
N ALA A 62 -13.46 -15.91 -3.69
CA ALA A 62 -12.30 -16.73 -3.33
C ALA A 62 -12.24 -17.05 -1.83
N ASP A 63 -13.06 -18.01 -1.39
CA ASP A 63 -13.10 -18.45 0.01
C ASP A 63 -11.85 -19.22 0.46
N ASN A 64 -11.18 -19.93 -0.45
CA ASN A 64 -9.97 -20.70 -0.12
C ASN A 64 -8.76 -19.80 0.14
N GLU A 65 -8.77 -18.61 -0.46
CA GLU A 65 -7.70 -17.63 -0.46
C GLU A 65 -7.67 -16.80 0.83
N ILE A 66 -8.75 -16.82 1.62
CA ILE A 66 -8.84 -16.13 2.92
C ILE A 66 -7.69 -16.57 3.83
N THR A 67 -7.40 -17.87 3.91
CA THR A 67 -6.32 -18.40 4.76
C THR A 67 -4.95 -17.86 4.33
N THR A 68 -4.69 -17.81 3.02
CA THR A 68 -3.45 -17.25 2.47
C THR A 68 -3.35 -15.76 2.77
N MET A 69 -4.45 -15.01 2.60
CA MET A 69 -4.49 -13.58 2.87
C MET A 69 -4.23 -13.27 4.36
N THR A 70 -4.83 -14.05 5.26
CA THR A 70 -4.56 -13.97 6.71
C THR A 70 -3.10 -14.23 7.04
N ALA A 71 -2.48 -15.23 6.41
CA ALA A 71 -1.06 -15.51 6.60
C ALA A 71 -0.17 -14.35 6.12
N VAL A 72 -0.52 -13.71 5.00
CA VAL A 72 0.18 -12.51 4.51
C VAL A 72 0.04 -11.35 5.50
N CYS A 73 -1.18 -11.06 5.98
CA CYS A 73 -1.43 -10.00 6.96
C CYS A 73 -0.61 -10.20 8.24
N ASN A 74 -0.66 -11.40 8.82
CA ASN A 74 0.12 -11.73 10.01
C ASN A 74 1.63 -11.65 9.76
N THR A 75 2.10 -12.08 8.58
CA THR A 75 3.53 -11.95 8.22
C THR A 75 3.98 -10.49 8.17
N ILE A 76 3.16 -9.62 7.59
CA ILE A 76 3.44 -8.17 7.52
C ILE A 76 3.42 -7.56 8.91
N TRP A 77 2.43 -7.94 9.74
CA TRP A 77 2.30 -7.48 11.12
C TRP A 77 3.51 -7.89 11.98
N ASP A 78 3.99 -9.11 11.80
CA ASP A 78 5.10 -9.66 12.58
C ASP A 78 6.46 -9.10 12.16
N LYS A 79 6.66 -8.92 10.86
CA LYS A 79 7.96 -8.51 10.31
C LYS A 79 8.07 -6.99 10.14
N GLY A 80 6.96 -6.26 10.16
CA GLY A 80 6.93 -4.83 9.83
C GLY A 80 7.30 -4.51 8.38
N ILE A 81 7.35 -5.52 7.49
CA ILE A 81 7.81 -5.36 6.10
C ILE A 81 6.63 -5.62 5.16
N SER A 82 6.24 -4.59 4.40
CA SER A 82 5.31 -4.71 3.30
C SER A 82 6.03 -4.87 1.95
N PRO A 83 5.46 -5.62 0.99
CA PRO A 83 6.04 -5.77 -0.34
C PRO A 83 6.26 -4.42 -1.03
N ASN A 84 7.46 -4.20 -1.58
CA ASN A 84 7.76 -2.93 -2.28
C ASN A 84 6.84 -2.68 -3.47
N ARG A 85 6.37 -3.73 -4.14
CA ARG A 85 5.42 -3.63 -5.26
C ARG A 85 4.11 -2.94 -4.87
N TRP A 86 3.66 -3.08 -3.62
CA TRP A 86 2.44 -2.44 -3.12
C TRP A 86 2.60 -0.93 -2.93
N LYS A 87 3.83 -0.42 -2.89
CA LYS A 87 4.14 1.01 -2.71
C LYS A 87 4.28 1.75 -4.05
N GLN A 88 4.11 1.06 -5.18
CA GLN A 88 4.25 1.64 -6.51
C GLN A 88 2.91 2.21 -7.00
N SER A 89 2.92 3.43 -7.53
CA SER A 89 1.78 4.06 -8.20
C SER A 89 1.89 3.92 -9.71
N ILE A 90 0.79 3.59 -10.39
CA ILE A 90 0.69 3.62 -11.84
C ILE A 90 0.26 5.03 -12.27
N HIS A 91 1.09 5.70 -13.06
CA HIS A 91 0.77 7.01 -13.64
C HIS A 91 0.40 6.84 -15.11
N VAL A 92 -0.88 7.06 -15.43
CA VAL A 92 -1.36 7.08 -16.81
C VAL A 92 -1.52 8.55 -17.23
N LEU A 93 -0.75 8.99 -18.21
CA LEU A 93 -0.90 10.33 -18.79
C LEU A 93 -2.05 10.31 -19.79
N LEU A 94 -3.01 11.22 -19.62
CA LEU A 94 -4.05 11.45 -20.62
C LEU A 94 -3.47 12.26 -21.79
N PRO A 95 -3.88 11.97 -23.04
CA PRO A 95 -3.43 12.70 -24.22
C PRO A 95 -3.90 14.16 -24.25
#